data_AF-A0A7V5YX77-F1
#
_entry.id   AF-A0A7V5YX77-F1
#
_cell.length_a   1.000
_cell.length_b   1.000
_cell.length_c   1.000
_cell.angle_alpha   90.00
_cell.angle_beta   90.00
_cell.angle_gamma   90.00
#
_symmetry.space_group_name_H-M   'P 1'
#
loop_
_entity.id
_entity.type
_entity.pdbx_description
1 polymer ?
#
loop_
_entity_poly.entity_id
_entity_poly.type
_entity_poly.pdbx_seq_one_letter_code
_entity_poly.pdbx_strand_id
1 'polypeptide(L)'
;MCGLDPSQASIRHAGRPAEPAQGDNGGSAPSGRRRGIVPRTPAAPAVAPRGVWSRIIAVPALRTVFAACKEGGRAMIDREMLINAFAFNLAMVKRETAGLTHADSLIQPPFHSNCLNWTVGHLAENRNGILKALGQPPVLTDEQAARYGYGSEPVTCDAPGVVRLEELLAAFERAQEGIAAGLRQVSDEALAQPVRFAARDMTLAGRIFFQYFHEAMHGGQLEILREMIAAHKRA
;
A
#
# COMPACT_ATOMS: atom_id res chain seq x y z
N MET A 1 0.65 22.12 21.29
CA MET A 1 -0.28 22.37 20.17
C MET A 1 0.47 22.14 18.88
N CYS A 2 -0.01 21.21 18.05
CA CYS A 2 0.65 20.82 16.81
C CYS A 2 0.40 21.88 15.74
N GLY A 3 1.46 22.62 15.40
CA GLY A 3 1.37 23.89 14.67
C GLY A 3 1.48 23.80 13.16
N LEU A 4 0.93 22.74 12.53
CA LEU A 4 0.82 22.67 11.08
C LEU A 4 -0.64 22.67 10.65
N ASP A 5 -0.94 23.47 9.64
CA ASP A 5 -2.26 23.60 9.03
C ASP A 5 -2.75 22.21 8.55
N PRO A 6 -3.88 21.68 9.07
CA PRO A 6 -4.46 20.41 8.63
C PRO A 6 -4.70 20.33 7.11
N SER A 7 -4.83 21.46 6.43
CA SER A 7 -5.00 21.53 4.97
C SER A 7 -3.80 20.95 4.19
N GLN A 8 -2.61 20.93 4.79
CA GLN A 8 -1.38 20.39 4.19
C GLN A 8 -1.29 18.86 4.27
N ALA A 9 -1.98 18.22 5.21
CA ALA A 9 -1.76 16.81 5.55
C ALA A 9 -2.78 15.81 4.94
N SER A 10 -3.82 16.28 4.26
CA SER A 10 -5.04 15.47 4.05
C SER A 10 -5.26 14.93 2.62
N ILE A 11 -4.59 13.84 2.20
CA ILE A 11 -5.23 13.01 1.16
C ILE A 11 -6.40 12.27 1.81
N ARG A 12 -7.60 12.89 1.77
CA ARG A 12 -8.82 12.09 1.67
C ARG A 12 -8.76 11.49 0.29
N HIS A 13 -8.43 10.20 0.17
CA HIS A 13 -8.56 9.52 -1.12
C HIS A 13 -9.99 9.79 -1.61
N ALA A 14 -10.10 10.50 -2.74
CA ALA A 14 -11.37 11.02 -3.20
C ALA A 14 -12.22 9.86 -3.74
N GLY A 15 -12.98 9.22 -2.84
CA GLY A 15 -14.24 8.61 -3.23
C GLY A 15 -15.17 9.75 -3.61
N ARG A 16 -15.41 9.93 -4.91
CA ARG A 16 -16.40 10.88 -5.43
C ARG A 16 -17.73 10.63 -4.69
N PRO A 17 -18.39 11.64 -4.09
CA PRO A 17 -19.72 11.44 -3.54
C PRO A 17 -20.65 10.96 -4.65
N ALA A 18 -21.53 10.01 -4.34
CA ALA A 18 -22.54 9.53 -5.28
C ALA A 18 -23.41 10.72 -5.73
N GLU A 19 -23.34 11.06 -7.02
CA GLU A 19 -24.25 12.02 -7.63
C GLU A 19 -25.65 11.40 -7.70
N PRO A 20 -26.72 12.12 -7.32
CA PRO A 20 -28.08 11.63 -7.46
C PRO A 20 -28.45 11.55 -8.95
N ALA A 21 -29.20 10.51 -9.30
CA ALA A 21 -29.78 10.37 -10.63
C ALA A 21 -30.72 11.56 -10.95
N GLN A 22 -30.34 12.37 -11.93
CA GLN A 22 -31.19 13.32 -12.67
C GLN A 22 -30.72 13.17 -14.13
N GLY A 23 -31.55 12.77 -15.08
CA GLY A 23 -32.86 13.32 -15.40
C GLY A 23 -32.70 13.93 -16.79
N ASP A 24 -33.29 13.26 -17.79
CA ASP A 24 -33.30 13.65 -19.20
C ASP A 24 -33.67 15.12 -19.39
N ASN A 25 -32.90 15.85 -20.22
CA ASN A 25 -33.45 16.95 -21.03
C ASN A 25 -32.49 17.38 -22.14
N GLY A 26 -33.03 17.39 -23.36
CA GLY A 26 -32.35 17.80 -24.58
C GLY A 26 -32.09 19.30 -24.69
N GLY A 27 -31.08 19.63 -25.49
CA GLY A 27 -30.75 20.99 -25.92
C GLY A 27 -29.71 20.96 -27.02
N SER A 28 -30.06 21.53 -28.18
CA SER A 28 -29.31 21.47 -29.44
C SER A 28 -28.24 22.56 -29.62
N ALA A 29 -27.20 22.21 -30.40
CA ALA A 29 -26.32 23.01 -31.28
C ALA A 29 -25.17 23.86 -30.64
N PRO A 30 -24.15 24.33 -31.41
CA PRO A 30 -23.84 24.14 -32.84
C PRO A 30 -22.40 23.64 -33.17
N SER A 31 -22.19 23.42 -34.48
CA SER A 31 -20.98 22.93 -35.14
C SER A 31 -19.81 23.94 -35.16
N GLY A 32 -18.61 23.45 -34.83
CA GLY A 32 -17.35 24.20 -34.93
C GLY A 32 -16.24 23.36 -35.58
N ARG A 33 -15.63 23.91 -36.63
CA ARG A 33 -14.58 23.30 -37.48
C ARG A 33 -13.39 22.76 -36.68
N ARG A 34 -13.04 21.48 -36.82
CA ARG A 34 -11.76 20.93 -36.36
C ARG A 34 -10.68 21.17 -37.43
N ARG A 35 -9.64 21.93 -37.09
CA ARG A 35 -8.36 21.93 -37.85
C ARG A 35 -7.61 20.64 -37.49
N GLY A 36 -7.10 19.95 -38.51
CA GLY A 36 -6.35 18.70 -38.37
C GLY A 36 -5.03 18.92 -37.64
N ILE A 37 -4.77 18.10 -36.62
CA ILE A 37 -3.46 17.92 -35.99
C ILE A 37 -2.92 16.59 -36.51
N VAL A 38 -1.78 16.62 -37.19
CA VAL A 38 -1.04 15.42 -37.59
C VAL A 38 -0.31 14.88 -36.36
N PRO A 39 -0.42 13.58 -36.01
CA PRO A 39 0.33 13.03 -34.89
C PRO A 39 1.81 12.87 -35.28
N ARG A 40 2.72 13.44 -34.49
CA ARG A 40 4.14 13.05 -34.49
C ARG A 40 4.31 11.85 -33.55
N THR A 41 4.85 10.76 -34.08
CA THR A 41 5.26 9.58 -33.31
C THR A 41 6.39 9.94 -32.34
N PRO A 42 6.31 9.63 -31.04
CA PRO A 42 7.45 9.78 -30.14
C PRO A 42 8.45 8.64 -30.37
N ALA A 43 9.74 8.98 -30.37
CA ALA A 43 10.83 8.01 -30.41
C ALA A 43 10.87 7.16 -29.13
N ALA A 44 11.24 5.88 -29.27
CA ALA A 44 11.36 4.95 -28.15
C ALA A 44 12.50 5.36 -27.19
N PRO A 45 12.33 5.22 -25.86
CA PRO A 45 13.38 5.55 -24.91
C PRO A 45 14.50 4.49 -24.91
N ALA A 46 15.73 4.96 -24.65
CA ALA A 46 16.95 4.17 -24.62
C ALA A 46 16.94 3.11 -23.50
N VAL A 47 17.43 1.92 -23.81
CA VAL A 47 17.57 0.79 -22.87
C VAL A 47 18.74 1.06 -21.91
N ALA A 48 18.48 1.05 -20.60
CA ALA A 48 19.49 1.22 -19.56
C ALA A 48 20.49 0.04 -19.51
N PRO A 49 21.79 0.29 -19.18
CA PRO A 49 22.83 -0.73 -19.22
C PRO A 49 22.68 -1.79 -18.12
N ARG A 50 23.02 -3.03 -18.48
CA ARG A 50 22.78 -4.32 -17.79
C ARG A 50 23.44 -4.52 -16.40
N GLY A 51 23.85 -3.46 -15.69
CA GLY A 51 24.71 -3.57 -14.50
C GLY A 51 24.01 -3.54 -13.12
N VAL A 52 22.83 -2.93 -13.00
CA VAL A 52 22.20 -2.68 -11.67
C VAL A 52 21.47 -3.91 -11.12
N TRP A 53 20.95 -4.77 -12.00
CA TRP A 53 20.14 -5.94 -11.61
C TRP A 53 20.95 -7.07 -10.95
N SER A 54 22.28 -7.15 -11.17
CA SER A 54 23.10 -8.24 -10.64
C SER A 54 23.34 -8.17 -9.12
N ARG A 55 23.07 -7.04 -8.46
CA ARG A 55 23.19 -6.90 -7.00
C ARG A 55 21.89 -7.21 -6.23
N ILE A 56 20.76 -7.28 -6.92
CA ILE A 56 19.45 -7.62 -6.33
C ILE A 56 19.34 -9.14 -6.10
N ILE A 57 20.05 -9.97 -6.87
CA ILE A 57 19.83 -11.43 -6.95
C ILE A 57 20.63 -12.23 -5.89
N ALA A 58 21.43 -11.58 -5.03
CA ALA A 58 22.28 -12.27 -4.06
C ALA A 58 21.62 -12.58 -2.71
N VAL A 59 20.29 -12.41 -2.58
CA VAL A 59 19.54 -12.91 -1.42
C VAL A 59 19.03 -14.33 -1.75
N PRO A 60 19.33 -15.36 -0.94
CA PRO A 60 18.85 -16.72 -1.19
C PRO A 60 17.33 -16.83 -1.44
N ALA A 61 16.55 -15.93 -0.83
CA ALA A 61 15.09 -15.82 -1.01
C ALA A 61 14.63 -15.44 -2.44
N LEU A 62 15.46 -14.76 -3.23
CA LEU A 62 15.10 -14.34 -4.59
C LEU A 62 15.36 -15.41 -5.66
N ARG A 63 16.18 -16.42 -5.36
CA ARG A 63 16.48 -17.51 -6.30
C ARG A 63 15.27 -18.45 -6.47
N THR A 64 14.41 -18.54 -5.46
CA THR A 64 13.19 -19.35 -5.46
C THR A 64 12.05 -18.71 -6.26
N VAL A 65 12.01 -17.37 -6.35
CA VAL A 65 10.92 -16.62 -7.03
C VAL A 65 10.96 -16.80 -8.55
N PHE A 66 12.14 -17.00 -9.15
CA PHE A 66 12.29 -17.09 -10.61
C PHE A 66 12.45 -18.52 -11.17
N ALA A 67 12.68 -19.52 -10.33
CA ALA A 67 12.86 -20.91 -10.77
C ALA A 67 11.55 -21.69 -11.01
N ALA A 68 10.40 -21.15 -10.59
CA ALA A 68 9.10 -21.84 -10.65
C ALA A 68 8.39 -21.77 -12.02
N CYS A 69 8.95 -21.05 -13.00
CA CYS A 69 8.33 -20.90 -14.32
C CYS A 69 8.83 -21.95 -15.32
N LYS A 70 8.60 -23.25 -15.05
CA LYS A 70 8.60 -24.26 -16.11
C LYS A 70 7.93 -25.56 -15.67
N GLU A 71 6.70 -25.74 -16.16
CA GLU A 71 6.16 -26.91 -16.87
C GLU A 71 4.71 -27.24 -16.45
N GLY A 72 3.81 -27.24 -17.44
CA GLY A 72 2.57 -28.03 -17.42
C GLY A 72 1.47 -27.66 -16.41
N GLY A 73 0.76 -26.54 -16.65
CA GLY A 73 -0.58 -26.32 -16.10
C GLY A 73 -0.65 -25.44 -14.85
N ARG A 74 -0.92 -24.14 -15.08
CA ARG A 74 -1.25 -23.10 -14.08
C ARG A 74 -0.21 -22.89 -12.96
N ALA A 75 0.79 -22.07 -13.24
CA ALA A 75 1.36 -21.22 -12.19
C ALA A 75 0.33 -20.13 -11.84
N MET A 76 -0.71 -20.51 -11.06
CA MET A 76 -1.47 -19.52 -10.30
C MET A 76 -0.56 -19.03 -9.17
N ILE A 77 -0.73 -17.77 -8.74
CA ILE A 77 -0.11 -17.30 -7.49
C ILE A 77 -0.59 -18.25 -6.38
N ASP A 78 0.33 -19.08 -5.88
CA ASP A 78 0.04 -20.00 -4.79
C ASP A 78 0.21 -19.31 -3.43
N ARG A 79 -0.17 -20.01 -2.36
CA ARG A 79 -0.17 -19.47 -1.00
C ARG A 79 1.25 -19.13 -0.54
N GLU A 80 2.25 -19.95 -0.84
CA GLU A 80 3.63 -19.69 -0.42
C GLU A 80 4.24 -18.53 -1.22
N MET A 81 3.90 -18.38 -2.51
CA MET A 81 4.25 -17.19 -3.27
C MET A 81 3.69 -15.92 -2.62
N LEU A 82 2.43 -15.94 -2.19
CA LEU A 82 1.79 -14.78 -1.55
C LEU A 82 2.38 -14.49 -0.16
N ILE A 83 2.69 -15.53 0.63
CA ILE A 83 3.40 -15.41 1.92
C ILE A 83 4.75 -14.71 1.72
N ASN A 84 5.53 -15.18 0.75
CA ASN A 84 6.83 -14.60 0.42
C ASN A 84 6.70 -13.16 -0.11
N ALA A 85 5.64 -12.85 -0.85
CA ALA A 85 5.36 -11.51 -1.33
C ALA A 85 5.09 -10.53 -0.16
N PHE A 86 4.29 -10.91 0.84
CA PHE A 86 4.13 -10.10 2.06
C PHE A 86 5.42 -10.01 2.88
N ALA A 87 6.23 -11.07 2.93
CA ALA A 87 7.53 -11.04 3.61
C ALA A 87 8.50 -10.06 2.93
N PHE A 88 8.46 -9.98 1.59
CA PHE A 88 9.22 -9.00 0.83
C PHE A 88 8.80 -7.57 1.14
N ASN A 89 7.49 -7.30 1.20
CA ASN A 89 6.99 -5.99 1.59
C ASN A 89 7.40 -5.62 3.03
N LEU A 90 7.36 -6.57 3.99
CA LEU A 90 7.88 -6.36 5.34
C LEU A 90 9.38 -5.98 5.32
N ALA A 91 10.20 -6.68 4.54
CA ALA A 91 11.61 -6.37 4.41
C ALA A 91 11.85 -4.96 3.83
N MET A 92 11.03 -4.55 2.87
CA MET A 92 11.07 -3.19 2.33
C MET A 92 10.68 -2.15 3.39
N VAL A 93 9.58 -2.33 4.12
CA VAL A 93 9.18 -1.42 5.22
C VAL A 93 10.30 -1.30 6.26
N LYS A 94 10.91 -2.42 6.67
CA LYS A 94 12.06 -2.43 7.58
C LYS A 94 13.25 -1.64 7.04
N ARG A 95 13.57 -1.82 5.76
CA ARG A 95 14.66 -1.09 5.10
C ARG A 95 14.37 0.41 5.08
N GLU A 96 13.17 0.81 4.68
CA GLU A 96 12.81 2.23 4.56
C GLU A 96 12.72 2.94 5.90
N THR A 97 12.39 2.21 6.98
CA THR A 97 12.31 2.75 8.34
C THR A 97 13.59 2.60 9.15
N ALA A 98 14.60 1.90 8.63
CA ALA A 98 15.85 1.64 9.34
C ALA A 98 16.55 2.95 9.76
N GLY A 99 16.79 3.08 11.07
CA GLY A 99 17.46 4.23 11.69
C GLY A 99 16.57 5.45 11.94
N LEU A 100 15.27 5.37 11.64
CA LEU A 100 14.32 6.44 11.94
C LEU A 100 13.79 6.30 13.37
N THR A 101 13.71 7.42 14.08
CA THR A 101 13.05 7.52 15.38
C THR A 101 11.55 7.79 15.22
N HIS A 102 10.78 7.64 16.31
CA HIS A 102 9.39 8.09 16.31
C HIS A 102 9.23 9.57 15.89
N ALA A 103 10.09 10.48 16.39
CA ALA A 103 10.05 11.89 16.00
C ALA A 103 10.31 12.08 14.50
N ASP A 104 11.25 11.35 13.93
CA ASP A 104 11.51 11.37 12.47
C ASP A 104 10.26 10.95 11.68
N SER A 105 9.52 9.93 12.17
CA SER A 105 8.32 9.43 11.49
C SER A 105 7.16 10.42 11.42
N LEU A 106 7.18 11.45 12.26
CA LEU A 106 6.15 12.48 12.36
C LEU A 106 6.46 13.74 11.52
N ILE A 107 7.65 13.80 10.89
CA ILE A 107 7.99 14.90 9.98
C ILE A 107 6.99 14.94 8.83
N GLN A 108 6.40 16.11 8.61
CA GLN A 108 5.39 16.30 7.58
C GLN A 108 6.04 16.53 6.21
N PRO A 109 5.49 15.93 5.14
CA PRO A 109 5.94 16.24 3.80
C PRO A 109 5.57 17.65 3.35
N PRO A 110 6.41 18.31 2.52
CA PRO A 110 6.10 19.62 1.94
C PRO A 110 5.13 19.51 0.74
N PHE A 111 4.43 18.38 0.64
CA PHE A 111 3.45 18.07 -0.39
C PHE A 111 2.30 17.33 0.28
N HIS A 112 1.15 17.35 -0.39
CA HIS A 112 -0.09 16.82 0.16
C HIS A 112 -0.06 15.29 0.28
N SER A 113 0.42 14.79 1.41
CA SER A 113 0.56 13.38 1.74
C SER A 113 0.61 13.21 3.26
N ASN A 114 0.31 12.01 3.73
CA ASN A 114 0.49 11.64 5.13
C ASN A 114 1.99 11.48 5.46
N CYS A 115 2.33 11.63 6.75
CA CYS A 115 3.67 11.34 7.28
C CYS A 115 3.98 9.84 7.31
N LEU A 116 5.25 9.50 7.56
CA LEU A 116 5.70 8.12 7.61
C LEU A 116 5.00 7.30 8.71
N ASN A 117 4.76 7.89 9.89
CA ASN A 117 4.04 7.20 10.97
C ASN A 117 2.64 6.75 10.53
N TRP A 118 1.89 7.66 9.91
CA TRP A 118 0.55 7.33 9.42
C TRP A 118 0.60 6.25 8.35
N THR A 119 1.53 6.33 7.40
CA THR A 119 1.66 5.32 6.34
C THR A 119 2.00 3.94 6.90
N VAL A 120 2.94 3.83 7.84
CA VAL A 120 3.27 2.54 8.48
C VAL A 120 2.08 2.02 9.30
N GLY A 121 1.39 2.90 10.03
CA GLY A 121 0.18 2.53 10.76
C GLY A 121 -0.95 2.06 9.84
N HIS A 122 -1.10 2.69 8.67
CA HIS A 122 -2.08 2.32 7.66
C HIS A 122 -1.81 0.92 7.08
N LEU A 123 -0.53 0.59 6.86
CA LEU A 123 -0.12 -0.75 6.46
C LEU A 123 -0.44 -1.80 7.54
N ALA A 124 -0.18 -1.49 8.81
CA ALA A 124 -0.52 -2.38 9.93
C ALA A 124 -2.04 -2.57 10.09
N GLU A 125 -2.84 -1.52 9.92
CA GLU A 125 -4.30 -1.59 9.89
C GLU A 125 -4.80 -2.47 8.75
N ASN A 126 -4.24 -2.33 7.54
CA ASN A 126 -4.61 -3.17 6.41
C ASN A 126 -4.31 -4.65 6.70
N ARG A 127 -3.15 -4.96 7.29
CA ARG A 127 -2.83 -6.33 7.70
C ARG A 127 -3.76 -6.86 8.79
N ASN A 128 -4.24 -6.01 9.70
CA ASN A 128 -5.31 -6.35 10.64
C ASN A 128 -6.57 -6.85 9.89
N GLY A 129 -6.94 -6.17 8.81
CA GLY A 129 -8.06 -6.60 7.95
C GLY A 129 -7.84 -7.95 7.28
N ILE A 130 -6.59 -8.27 6.88
CA ILE A 130 -6.22 -9.58 6.32
C ILE A 130 -6.26 -10.67 7.39
N LEU A 131 -5.68 -10.42 8.57
CA LEU A 131 -5.67 -11.36 9.69
C LEU A 131 -7.11 -11.75 10.08
N LYS A 132 -7.98 -10.75 10.26
CA LYS A 132 -9.41 -10.98 10.55
C LYS A 132 -10.06 -11.85 9.47
N ALA A 133 -9.76 -11.61 8.19
CA ALA A 133 -10.32 -12.38 7.08
C ALA A 133 -9.77 -13.83 7.00
N LEU A 134 -8.59 -14.08 7.56
CA LEU A 134 -7.97 -15.41 7.69
C LEU A 134 -8.28 -16.08 9.03
N GLY A 135 -9.16 -15.51 9.86
CA GLY A 135 -9.48 -16.04 11.18
C GLY A 135 -8.34 -15.94 12.20
N GLN A 136 -7.36 -15.06 11.97
CA GLN A 136 -6.21 -14.83 12.83
C GLN A 136 -6.46 -13.60 13.74
N PRO A 137 -5.85 -13.57 14.94
CA PRO A 137 -6.00 -12.42 15.84
C PRO A 137 -5.38 -11.16 15.24
N PRO A 138 -6.01 -9.98 15.41
CA PRO A 138 -5.43 -8.71 14.98
C PRO A 138 -4.19 -8.34 15.82
N VAL A 139 -3.28 -7.57 15.24
CA VAL A 139 -2.04 -7.07 15.87
C VAL A 139 -2.15 -5.66 16.44
N LEU A 140 -3.16 -4.89 16.00
CA LEU A 140 -3.57 -3.62 16.59
C LEU A 140 -4.94 -3.78 17.24
N THR A 141 -5.17 -3.05 18.33
CA THR A 141 -6.53 -2.86 18.89
C THR A 141 -7.43 -2.14 17.89
N ASP A 142 -8.75 -2.20 18.08
CA ASP A 142 -9.68 -1.53 17.17
C ASP A 142 -9.52 0.01 17.25
N GLU A 143 -9.22 0.56 18.43
CA GLU A 143 -8.92 1.99 18.60
C GLU A 143 -7.66 2.40 17.84
N GLN A 144 -6.58 1.62 17.95
CA GLN A 144 -5.34 1.87 17.21
C GLN A 144 -5.56 1.74 15.71
N ALA A 145 -6.28 0.71 15.25
CA ALA A 145 -6.60 0.52 13.85
C ALA A 145 -7.39 1.71 13.28
N ALA A 146 -8.41 2.20 14.01
CA ALA A 146 -9.21 3.34 13.59
C ALA A 146 -8.39 4.62 13.39
N ARG A 147 -7.28 4.81 14.13
CA ARG A 147 -6.39 5.98 13.96
C ARG A 147 -5.75 6.06 12.58
N TYR A 148 -5.58 4.92 11.91
CA TYR A 148 -4.86 4.78 10.63
C TYR A 148 -5.73 4.26 9.50
N GLY A 149 -7.03 4.10 9.73
CA GLY A 149 -7.98 3.64 8.72
C GLY A 149 -8.20 4.67 7.61
N TYR A 150 -8.79 4.22 6.50
CA TYR A 150 -9.19 5.09 5.41
C TYR A 150 -10.10 6.23 5.91
N GLY A 151 -9.77 7.47 5.55
CA GLY A 151 -10.53 8.65 5.94
C GLY A 151 -10.31 9.10 7.39
N SER A 152 -9.39 8.49 8.13
CA SER A 152 -8.94 8.98 9.44
C SER A 152 -8.30 10.37 9.32
N GLU A 153 -8.33 11.12 10.42
CA GLU A 153 -7.62 12.39 10.49
C GLU A 153 -6.11 12.18 10.32
N PRO A 154 -5.37 13.12 9.69
CA PRO A 154 -3.94 12.97 9.52
C PRO A 154 -3.20 12.90 10.86
N VAL A 155 -2.03 12.26 10.87
CA VAL A 155 -1.09 12.33 11.99
C VAL A 155 -0.10 13.45 11.70
N THR A 156 -0.27 14.59 12.38
CA THR A 156 0.54 15.79 12.18
C THR A 156 1.63 15.98 13.26
N CYS A 157 1.56 15.21 14.33
CA CYS A 157 2.44 15.29 15.50
C CYS A 157 2.22 14.11 16.43
N ASP A 158 3.03 14.05 17.50
CA ASP A 158 2.81 13.13 18.61
C ASP A 158 1.59 13.60 19.44
N ALA A 159 0.65 12.69 19.66
CA ALA A 159 -0.62 12.95 20.32
C ALA A 159 -1.23 11.65 20.85
N PRO A 160 -2.16 11.71 21.84
CA PRO A 160 -2.87 10.54 22.30
C PRO A 160 -3.49 9.72 21.16
N GLY A 161 -3.26 8.41 21.17
CA GLY A 161 -3.74 7.48 20.14
C GLY A 161 -2.80 7.34 18.93
N VAL A 162 -1.76 8.17 18.79
CA VAL A 162 -0.69 7.93 17.82
C VAL A 162 0.22 6.84 18.37
N VAL A 163 0.36 5.74 17.63
CA VAL A 163 1.18 4.59 18.02
C VAL A 163 2.64 4.89 17.68
N ARG A 164 3.53 4.50 18.59
CA ARG A 164 4.97 4.65 18.41
C ARG A 164 5.43 3.88 17.17
N LEU A 165 6.41 4.43 16.45
CA LEU A 165 6.93 3.80 15.23
C LEU A 165 7.43 2.37 15.51
N GLU A 166 8.17 2.20 16.61
CA GLU A 166 8.75 0.90 16.98
C GLU A 166 7.66 -0.15 17.27
N GLU A 167 6.55 0.26 17.87
CA GLU A 167 5.39 -0.60 18.14
C GLU A 167 4.64 -0.97 16.85
N LEU A 168 4.49 -0.02 15.93
CA LEU A 168 3.90 -0.28 14.62
C LEU A 168 4.73 -1.30 13.81
N LEU A 169 6.05 -1.16 13.80
CA LEU A 169 6.95 -2.10 13.13
C LEU A 169 6.85 -3.49 13.76
N ALA A 170 6.86 -3.58 15.09
CA ALA A 170 6.67 -4.86 15.79
C ALA A 170 5.30 -5.48 15.50
N ALA A 171 4.23 -4.68 15.41
CA ALA A 171 2.90 -5.16 15.01
C ALA A 171 2.90 -5.68 13.57
N PHE A 172 3.59 -4.98 12.66
CA PHE A 172 3.69 -5.36 11.25
C PHE A 172 4.43 -6.70 11.06
N GLU A 173 5.45 -6.96 11.88
CA GLU A 173 6.16 -8.24 11.98
C GLU A 173 5.26 -9.37 12.48
N ARG A 174 4.55 -9.17 13.60
CA ARG A 174 3.58 -10.16 14.10
C ARG A 174 2.50 -10.45 13.06
N ALA A 175 2.09 -9.44 12.30
CA ALA A 175 1.10 -9.63 11.26
C ALA A 175 1.61 -10.50 10.11
N GLN A 176 2.91 -10.45 9.80
CA GLN A 176 3.52 -11.37 8.83
C GLN A 176 3.37 -12.83 9.26
N GLU A 177 3.66 -13.10 10.53
CA GLU A 177 3.56 -14.45 11.09
C GLU A 177 2.10 -14.94 11.05
N GLY A 178 1.15 -14.10 11.46
CA GLY A 178 -0.27 -14.42 11.40
C GLY A 178 -0.78 -14.63 9.97
N ILE A 179 -0.38 -13.79 9.00
CA ILE A 179 -0.76 -13.97 7.59
C ILE A 179 -0.21 -15.29 7.05
N ALA A 180 1.04 -15.64 7.36
CA ALA A 180 1.64 -16.91 6.96
C ALA A 180 0.90 -18.11 7.55
N ALA A 181 0.57 -18.07 8.84
CA ALA A 181 -0.22 -19.11 9.49
C ALA A 181 -1.62 -19.25 8.88
N GLY A 182 -2.31 -18.13 8.69
CA GLY A 182 -3.66 -18.09 8.12
C GLY A 182 -3.72 -18.61 6.68
N LEU A 183 -2.78 -18.19 5.82
CA LEU A 183 -2.72 -18.65 4.42
C LEU A 183 -2.41 -20.15 4.30
N ARG A 184 -1.64 -20.73 5.23
CA ARG A 184 -1.37 -22.17 5.25
C ARG A 184 -2.57 -23.00 5.69
N GLN A 185 -3.43 -22.44 6.54
CA GLN A 185 -4.56 -23.17 7.14
C GLN A 185 -5.88 -22.98 6.39
N VAL A 186 -6.08 -21.84 5.71
CA VAL A 186 -7.33 -21.54 5.00
C VAL A 186 -7.61 -22.58 3.90
N SER A 187 -8.86 -23.00 3.75
CA SER A 187 -9.27 -23.91 2.65
C SER A 187 -9.39 -23.19 1.31
N ASP A 188 -9.27 -23.90 0.19
CA ASP A 188 -9.47 -23.31 -1.15
C ASP A 188 -10.92 -22.80 -1.34
N GLU A 189 -11.89 -23.50 -0.75
CA GLU A 189 -13.30 -23.13 -0.77
C GLU A 189 -13.53 -21.77 -0.09
N ALA A 190 -12.84 -21.52 1.04
CA ALA A 190 -12.87 -20.26 1.75
C ALA A 190 -12.21 -19.13 0.94
N LEU A 191 -11.07 -19.40 0.31
CA LEU A 191 -10.39 -18.44 -0.57
C LEU A 191 -11.23 -18.07 -1.80
N ALA A 192 -12.06 -18.99 -2.29
CA ALA A 192 -12.97 -18.77 -3.41
C ALA A 192 -14.26 -18.03 -3.02
N GLN A 193 -14.57 -17.86 -1.72
CA GLN A 193 -15.80 -17.20 -1.29
C GLN A 193 -15.87 -15.75 -1.79
N PRO A 194 -17.04 -15.30 -2.28
CA PRO A 194 -17.25 -13.91 -2.65
C PRO A 194 -17.24 -13.02 -1.41
N VAL A 195 -16.54 -11.89 -1.50
CA VAL A 195 -16.46 -10.85 -0.49
C VAL A 195 -16.67 -9.48 -1.14
N ARG A 196 -17.28 -8.57 -0.37
CA ARG A 196 -17.37 -7.15 -0.72
C ARG A 196 -16.22 -6.40 -0.05
N PHE A 197 -15.32 -5.81 -0.83
CA PHE A 197 -14.20 -5.02 -0.30
C PHE A 197 -13.97 -3.76 -1.14
N ALA A 198 -13.78 -2.61 -0.48
CA ALA A 198 -13.58 -1.31 -1.14
C ALA A 198 -14.62 -1.02 -2.24
N ALA A 199 -15.90 -1.31 -1.96
CA ALA A 199 -17.00 -1.19 -2.91
C ALA A 199 -16.81 -1.99 -4.22
N ARG A 200 -16.11 -3.13 -4.17
CA ARG A 200 -15.97 -4.09 -5.26
C ARG A 200 -16.26 -5.52 -4.79
N ASP A 201 -16.84 -6.32 -5.68
CA ASP A 201 -17.05 -7.75 -5.44
C ASP A 201 -15.82 -8.49 -5.96
N MET A 202 -15.29 -9.40 -5.14
CA MET A 202 -14.12 -10.20 -5.47
C MET A 202 -14.12 -11.47 -4.61
N THR A 203 -13.22 -12.41 -4.87
CA THR A 203 -13.01 -13.53 -3.93
C THR A 203 -12.16 -13.09 -2.74
N LEU A 204 -12.17 -13.86 -1.64
CA LEU A 204 -11.25 -13.63 -0.53
C LEU A 204 -9.79 -13.63 -1.00
N ALA A 205 -9.40 -14.56 -1.87
CA ALA A 205 -8.07 -14.57 -2.49
C ALA A 205 -7.79 -13.26 -3.26
N GLY A 206 -8.76 -12.77 -4.03
CA GLY A 206 -8.65 -11.51 -4.76
C GLY A 206 -8.44 -10.31 -3.84
N ARG A 207 -9.13 -10.27 -2.70
CA ARG A 207 -8.95 -9.26 -1.66
C ARG A 207 -7.53 -9.29 -1.09
N ILE A 208 -7.04 -10.47 -0.69
CA ILE A 208 -5.70 -10.61 -0.10
C ILE A 208 -4.62 -10.18 -1.12
N PHE A 209 -4.77 -10.60 -2.39
CA PHE A 209 -3.85 -10.19 -3.45
C PHE A 209 -3.87 -8.67 -3.68
N PHE A 210 -5.05 -8.04 -3.70
CA PHE A 210 -5.17 -6.59 -3.81
C PHE A 210 -4.48 -5.86 -2.64
N GLN A 211 -4.63 -6.38 -1.42
CA GLN A 211 -3.95 -5.84 -0.23
C GLN A 211 -2.43 -5.97 -0.29
N TYR A 212 -1.90 -7.07 -0.82
CA TYR A 212 -0.46 -7.19 -1.12
C TYR A 212 0.01 -6.08 -2.07
N PHE A 213 -0.72 -5.88 -3.18
CA PHE A 213 -0.39 -4.83 -4.17
C PHE A 213 -0.46 -3.42 -3.56
N HIS A 214 -1.52 -3.15 -2.79
CA HIS A 214 -1.71 -1.90 -2.06
C HIS A 214 -0.54 -1.61 -1.11
N GLU A 215 -0.09 -2.62 -0.37
CA GLU A 215 1.07 -2.52 0.51
C GLU A 215 2.36 -2.22 -0.26
N ALA A 216 2.57 -2.83 -1.43
CA ALA A 216 3.74 -2.56 -2.28
C ALA A 216 3.75 -1.10 -2.80
N MET A 217 2.58 -0.54 -3.16
CA MET A 217 2.49 0.86 -3.56
C MET A 217 2.89 1.82 -2.43
N HIS A 218 2.40 1.57 -1.21
CA HIS A 218 2.79 2.35 -0.03
C HIS A 218 4.26 2.15 0.33
N GLY A 219 4.84 0.99 0.05
CA GLY A 219 6.28 0.77 0.16
C GLY A 219 7.11 1.75 -0.67
N GLY A 220 6.71 2.02 -1.92
CA GLY A 220 7.35 3.06 -2.73
C GLY A 220 7.15 4.47 -2.18
N GLN A 221 6.02 4.75 -1.51
CA GLN A 221 5.83 6.02 -0.81
C GLN A 221 6.75 6.17 0.41
N LEU A 222 7.03 5.09 1.14
CA LEU A 222 7.94 5.11 2.28
C LEU A 222 9.37 5.47 1.88
N GLU A 223 9.84 5.03 0.71
CA GLU A 223 11.15 5.41 0.17
C GLU A 223 11.24 6.93 -0.05
N ILE A 224 10.22 7.53 -0.67
CA ILE A 224 10.15 8.99 -0.88
C ILE A 224 10.14 9.73 0.47
N LEU A 225 9.35 9.25 1.43
CA LEU A 225 9.25 9.85 2.76
C LEU A 225 10.59 9.74 3.53
N ARG A 226 11.29 8.62 3.41
CA ARG A 226 12.63 8.43 4.01
C ARG A 226 13.63 9.45 3.47
N GLU A 227 13.71 9.61 2.15
CA GLU A 227 14.66 10.55 1.54
C GLU A 227 14.35 12.00 1.91
N MET A 228 13.08 12.34 2.00
CA MET A 228 12.62 13.65 2.48
C MET A 228 13.00 13.88 3.95
N ILE A 229 12.77 12.90 4.84
CA ILE A 229 13.18 12.97 6.25
C ILE A 229 14.70 13.18 6.35
N ALA A 230 15.47 12.43 5.56
CA ALA A 230 16.92 12.55 5.53
C ALA A 230 17.36 13.95 5.07
N ALA A 231 16.68 14.56 4.10
CA ALA A 231 16.92 15.94 3.68
C ALA A 231 16.57 16.95 4.77
N HIS A 232 15.43 16.78 5.45
CA HIS A 232 15.02 17.63 6.57
C HIS A 232 16.05 17.66 7.70
N LYS A 233 16.64 16.51 8.04
CA LYS A 233 17.65 16.40 9.11
C LYS A 233 19.01 17.02 8.77
N ARG A 234 19.26 17.32 7.49
CA ARG A 234 20.51 17.97 7.03
C ARG A 234 20.38 19.49 6.90
N ALA A 235 19.15 20.01 6.92
CA ALA A 235 18.85 21.44 6.86
C ALA A 235 18.99 22.10 8.24
#